data_AF-A0A935FDR7-F1
#
_entry.id   AF-A0A935FDR7-F1
#
_cell.length_a   1.000
_cell.length_b   1.000
_cell.length_c   1.000
_cell.angle_alpha   90.00
_cell.angle_beta   90.00
_cell.angle_gamma   90.00
#
_symmetry.space_group_name_H-M   'P 1'
#
loop_
_entity.id
_entity.type
_entity.pdbx_description
1 polymer ?
#
loop_
_entity_poly.entity_id
_entity_poly.type
_entity_poly.pdbx_seq_one_letter_code
_entity_poly.pdbx_strand_id
1 'polypeptide(L)'
;MFTNIDRMTIDKDDNLYVTDSYDKISDQIGTNYVTDPFYGKDKKLKYLKNFSLIRKISADGEVSTLKNTEGKYVLPNGLAGMTCDPEGNLLYTTGGIARSIEKINVTTGAFTHIAGKPYKREWCPVYITGDTSKAELFDPGYIIVNNKGEIYYSDNRSHRITKITAGKVIHVAGNNIIDPCGQNIGGRAQEGHKDGKALTALFSFPRGISFDSKGNLYIADDWNNCVRKMTAAGIVSTINTPVFNYK
;
A
#
# COMPACT_ATOMS: atom_id res chain seq x y z
N MET A 1 12.98 -22.22 0.60
CA MET A 1 13.21 -21.39 -0.61
C MET A 1 12.02 -20.45 -0.75
N PHE A 2 12.26 -19.16 -0.97
CA PHE A 2 11.18 -18.22 -1.30
C PHE A 2 10.63 -18.51 -2.70
N THR A 3 9.35 -18.29 -2.93
CA THR A 3 8.70 -18.66 -4.19
C THR A 3 8.41 -17.49 -5.12
N ASN A 4 8.12 -16.32 -4.54
CA ASN A 4 7.91 -15.07 -5.24
C ASN A 4 7.97 -13.93 -4.23
N ILE A 5 8.97 -13.05 -4.39
CA ILE A 5 9.17 -11.87 -3.55
C ILE A 5 8.86 -10.65 -4.41
N ASP A 6 7.84 -9.90 -4.04
CA ASP A 6 7.40 -8.73 -4.80
C ASP A 6 7.40 -7.44 -3.97
N ARG A 7 7.44 -7.54 -2.63
CA ARG A 7 7.53 -6.42 -1.70
C ARG A 7 8.49 -6.75 -0.58
N MET A 8 9.16 -5.71 -0.10
CA MET A 8 10.03 -5.80 1.06
C MET A 8 10.08 -4.49 1.82
N THR A 9 10.33 -4.57 3.12
CA THR A 9 10.68 -3.44 3.97
C THR A 9 11.63 -3.92 5.06
N ILE A 10 12.43 -3.01 5.59
CA ILE A 10 13.31 -3.27 6.73
C ILE A 10 12.83 -2.44 7.92
N ASP A 11 12.90 -3.00 9.13
CA ASP A 11 12.65 -2.26 10.36
C ASP A 11 13.93 -1.62 10.93
N LYS A 12 13.79 -0.92 12.05
CA LYS A 12 14.89 -0.25 12.75
C LYS A 12 15.90 -1.20 13.41
N ASP A 13 15.55 -2.49 13.51
CA ASP A 13 16.37 -3.54 14.14
C ASP A 13 16.96 -4.47 13.07
N ASP A 14 17.07 -3.99 11.82
CA ASP A 14 17.59 -4.69 10.65
C ASP A 14 16.84 -5.99 10.28
N ASN A 15 15.61 -6.16 10.73
CA ASN A 15 14.79 -7.28 10.28
C ASN A 15 14.16 -6.95 8.92
N LEU A 16 14.39 -7.82 7.95
CA LEU A 16 13.78 -7.71 6.62
C LEU A 16 12.44 -8.46 6.60
N TYR A 17 11.39 -7.77 6.17
CA TYR A 17 10.08 -8.35 5.90
C TYR A 17 9.91 -8.47 4.40
N VAL A 18 9.56 -9.67 3.93
CA VAL A 18 9.36 -9.95 2.50
C VAL A 18 8.06 -10.70 2.27
N THR A 19 7.48 -10.51 1.10
CA THR A 19 6.35 -11.32 0.65
C THR A 19 6.80 -12.68 0.13
N ASP A 20 5.92 -13.68 0.27
CA ASP A 20 6.10 -15.01 -0.32
C ASP A 20 4.72 -15.53 -0.77
N SER A 21 4.57 -15.83 -2.07
CA SER A 21 3.26 -16.18 -2.65
C SER A 21 2.65 -17.44 -2.01
N TYR A 22 1.43 -17.31 -1.49
CA TYR A 22 0.77 -18.37 -0.72
C TYR A 22 0.44 -19.61 -1.56
N ASP A 23 -0.06 -19.42 -2.77
CA ASP A 23 -0.48 -20.51 -3.67
C ASP A 23 0.66 -21.49 -4.00
N LYS A 24 1.90 -21.03 -3.94
CA LYS A 24 3.10 -21.86 -4.16
C LYS A 24 3.61 -22.59 -2.92
N ILE A 25 3.16 -22.21 -1.73
CA ILE A 25 3.62 -22.77 -0.44
C ILE A 25 2.49 -23.39 0.39
N SER A 26 1.24 -23.32 -0.08
CA SER A 26 0.05 -23.77 0.65
C SER A 26 0.11 -25.23 1.06
N ASP A 27 0.67 -26.09 0.21
CA ASP A 27 0.80 -27.54 0.49
C ASP A 27 1.79 -27.81 1.62
N GLN A 28 2.78 -26.94 1.81
CA GLN A 28 3.79 -27.08 2.86
C GLN A 28 3.27 -26.63 4.23
N ILE A 29 2.43 -25.60 4.27
CA ILE A 29 1.95 -25.00 5.52
C ILE A 29 0.54 -25.43 5.91
N GLY A 30 -0.27 -25.94 4.98
CA GLY A 30 -1.65 -26.35 5.20
C GLY A 30 -2.65 -25.18 5.33
N THR A 31 -3.88 -25.38 4.86
CA THR A 31 -4.94 -24.35 4.87
C THR A 31 -5.45 -23.99 6.27
N ASN A 32 -5.21 -24.83 7.28
CA ASN A 32 -5.69 -24.60 8.66
C ASN A 32 -4.81 -23.63 9.44
N TYR A 33 -3.64 -23.28 8.91
CA TYR A 33 -2.65 -22.44 9.59
C TYR A 33 -2.65 -20.99 9.10
N VAL A 34 -3.58 -20.59 8.22
CA VAL A 34 -3.65 -19.24 7.66
C VAL A 34 -4.99 -18.56 7.96
N THR A 35 -4.96 -17.25 8.21
CA THR A 35 -6.16 -16.40 8.27
C THR A 35 -5.85 -15.00 7.75
N ASP A 36 -6.74 -14.47 6.92
CA ASP A 36 -6.85 -13.02 6.73
C ASP A 36 -7.69 -12.47 7.90
N PRO A 37 -7.20 -11.45 8.63
CA PRO A 37 -7.91 -10.88 9.78
C PRO A 37 -9.30 -10.31 9.45
N PHE A 38 -9.61 -10.07 8.18
CA PHE A 38 -10.86 -9.47 7.70
C PHE A 38 -11.69 -10.40 6.80
N TYR A 39 -11.15 -11.54 6.38
CA TYR A 39 -11.90 -12.51 5.58
C TYR A 39 -12.74 -13.40 6.51
N GLY A 40 -14.07 -13.26 6.43
CA GLY A 40 -15.02 -13.92 7.33
C GLY A 40 -14.83 -15.45 7.45
N LYS A 41 -15.14 -15.98 8.64
CA LYS A 41 -14.86 -17.36 9.10
C LYS A 41 -15.40 -18.49 8.20
N ASP A 42 -16.38 -18.21 7.34
CA ASP A 42 -17.13 -19.24 6.58
C ASP A 42 -16.80 -19.33 5.08
N LYS A 43 -15.79 -18.61 4.58
CA LYS A 43 -15.40 -18.68 3.16
C LYS A 43 -14.17 -19.57 2.95
N LYS A 44 -14.37 -20.68 2.24
CA LYS A 44 -13.30 -21.65 1.93
C LYS A 44 -12.11 -20.98 1.23
N LEU A 45 -10.93 -21.16 1.81
CA LEU A 45 -9.60 -20.73 1.37
C LEU A 45 -9.12 -21.37 0.04
N LYS A 46 -9.99 -21.98 -0.76
CA LYS A 46 -9.61 -22.68 -2.00
C LYS A 46 -9.40 -21.75 -3.21
N TYR A 47 -9.50 -20.43 -3.02
CA TYR A 47 -9.40 -19.41 -4.08
C TYR A 47 -8.38 -18.30 -3.74
N LEU A 48 -7.30 -18.64 -3.03
CA LEU A 48 -6.32 -17.69 -2.49
C LEU A 48 -5.24 -17.21 -3.49
N LYS A 49 -5.54 -17.13 -4.80
CA LYS A 49 -4.54 -16.79 -5.84
C LYS A 49 -3.90 -15.40 -5.72
N ASN A 50 -4.44 -14.53 -4.86
CA ASN A 50 -3.95 -13.16 -4.66
C ASN A 50 -3.34 -12.93 -3.28
N PHE A 51 -3.10 -13.99 -2.51
CA PHE A 51 -2.65 -13.87 -1.14
C PHE A 51 -1.14 -14.11 -1.03
N SER A 52 -0.51 -13.39 -0.12
CA SER A 52 0.90 -13.54 0.20
C SER A 52 1.08 -13.80 1.68
N LEU A 53 2.06 -14.62 2.04
CA LEU A 53 2.60 -14.63 3.39
C LEU A 53 3.55 -13.45 3.56
N ILE A 54 3.75 -13.05 4.82
CA ILE A 54 4.84 -12.16 5.20
C ILE A 54 5.87 -13.00 5.96
N ARG A 55 7.09 -13.04 5.42
CA ARG A 55 8.25 -13.70 6.01
C ARG A 55 9.11 -12.63 6.68
N LYS A 56 9.57 -12.90 7.89
CA LYS A 56 10.59 -12.12 8.59
C LYS A 56 11.92 -12.83 8.46
N ILE A 57 12.94 -12.12 8.00
CA ILE A 57 14.34 -12.51 8.06
C ILE A 57 14.97 -11.61 9.13
N SER A 58 15.41 -12.18 10.24
CA SER A 58 16.09 -11.39 11.27
C SER A 58 17.50 -10.97 10.84
N ALA A 59 18.09 -10.05 11.59
CA ALA A 59 19.43 -9.55 11.33
C ALA A 59 20.52 -10.65 11.30
N ASP A 60 20.28 -11.79 11.96
CA ASP A 60 21.13 -12.99 11.94
C ASP A 60 20.84 -13.96 10.78
N GLY A 61 19.81 -13.68 9.97
CA GLY A 61 19.42 -14.47 8.80
C GLY A 61 18.34 -15.53 9.08
N GLU A 62 17.83 -15.64 10.31
CA GLU A 62 16.78 -16.62 10.64
C GLU A 62 15.44 -16.25 9.97
N VAL A 63 14.83 -17.23 9.32
CA VAL A 63 13.58 -17.01 8.57
C VAL A 63 12.38 -17.54 9.37
N SER A 64 11.44 -16.66 9.65
CA SER A 64 10.15 -16.99 10.26
C SER A 64 8.99 -16.46 9.41
N THR A 65 7.78 -16.96 9.67
CA THR A 65 6.55 -16.47 9.02
C THR A 65 5.71 -15.74 10.06
N LEU A 66 5.25 -14.54 9.71
CA LEU A 66 4.49 -13.70 10.61
C LEU A 66 3.16 -14.35 10.99
N LYS A 67 2.82 -14.32 12.29
CA LYS A 67 1.61 -14.91 12.85
C LYS A 67 0.80 -13.85 13.60
N ASN A 68 -0.51 -14.06 13.67
CA ASN A 68 -1.42 -13.26 14.47
C ASN A 68 -1.50 -13.74 15.93
N THR A 69 -2.31 -13.07 16.74
CA THR A 69 -2.53 -13.43 18.16
C THR A 69 -3.10 -14.84 18.38
N GLU A 70 -3.70 -15.47 17.36
CA GLU A 70 -4.18 -16.86 17.41
C GLU A 70 -3.10 -17.87 16.97
N GLY A 71 -1.89 -17.41 16.65
CA GLY A 71 -0.80 -18.25 16.15
C GLY A 71 -0.95 -18.67 14.69
N LYS A 72 -1.92 -18.10 13.96
CA LYS A 72 -2.14 -18.37 12.52
C LYS A 72 -1.32 -17.41 11.68
N TYR A 73 -0.81 -17.89 10.55
CA TYR A 73 -0.05 -17.08 9.61
C TYR A 73 -0.89 -15.95 9.03
N VAL A 74 -0.24 -14.80 8.91
CA VAL A 74 -0.80 -13.59 8.33
C VAL A 74 -0.82 -13.71 6.82
N LEU A 75 -2.00 -13.49 6.24
CA LEU A 75 -2.24 -13.70 4.83
C LEU A 75 -3.01 -12.51 4.21
N PRO A 76 -2.33 -11.41 3.83
CA PRO A 76 -2.99 -10.27 3.22
C PRO A 76 -3.41 -10.57 1.79
N ASN A 77 -4.65 -10.22 1.44
CA ASN A 77 -5.16 -10.30 0.06
C ASN A 77 -4.71 -9.09 -0.76
N GLY A 78 -4.02 -9.33 -1.86
CA GLY A 78 -3.64 -8.27 -2.80
C GLY A 78 -2.69 -7.25 -2.20
N LEU A 79 -1.73 -7.70 -1.37
CA LEU A 79 -0.73 -6.81 -0.77
C LEU A 79 -0.07 -5.92 -1.84
N ALA A 80 -0.22 -4.60 -1.69
CA ALA A 80 0.18 -3.64 -2.71
C ALA A 80 1.43 -2.83 -2.31
N GLY A 81 1.63 -2.61 -1.01
CA GLY A 81 2.77 -1.90 -0.43
C GLY A 81 2.97 -2.34 1.02
N MET A 82 4.19 -2.18 1.53
CA MET A 82 4.58 -2.57 2.88
C MET A 82 5.69 -1.65 3.41
N THR A 83 5.61 -1.26 4.68
CA THR A 83 6.59 -0.41 5.37
C THR A 83 6.57 -0.70 6.87
N CYS A 84 7.58 -0.24 7.60
CA CYS A 84 7.56 -0.20 9.06
C CYS A 84 7.25 1.22 9.57
N ASP A 85 6.59 1.33 10.72
CA ASP A 85 6.49 2.60 11.46
C ASP A 85 7.65 2.80 12.45
N PRO A 86 7.83 3.99 13.03
CA PRO A 86 8.91 4.26 13.98
C PRO A 86 8.91 3.36 15.22
N GLU A 87 7.75 2.81 15.60
CA GLU A 87 7.63 1.87 16.71
C GLU A 87 7.99 0.42 16.32
N GLY A 88 8.30 0.15 15.05
CA GLY A 88 8.68 -1.17 14.54
C GLY A 88 7.48 -2.06 14.18
N ASN A 89 6.27 -1.51 14.11
CA ASN A 89 5.13 -2.26 13.59
C ASN A 89 5.17 -2.29 12.07
N LEU A 90 4.63 -3.35 11.48
CA LEU A 90 4.52 -3.49 10.05
C LEU A 90 3.18 -2.92 9.58
N LEU A 91 3.21 -2.05 8.59
CA LEU A 91 2.04 -1.54 7.91
C LEU A 91 2.04 -2.04 6.47
N TYR A 92 0.86 -2.37 5.97
CA TYR A 92 0.69 -2.77 4.58
C TYR A 92 -0.63 -2.26 4.02
N THR A 93 -0.64 -2.07 2.71
CA THR A 93 -1.83 -1.78 1.93
C THR A 93 -2.30 -3.02 1.22
N THR A 94 -3.60 -3.12 1.02
CA THR A 94 -4.24 -4.17 0.25
C THR A 94 -4.97 -3.56 -0.94
N GLY A 95 -4.73 -4.08 -2.15
CA GLY A 95 -5.41 -3.69 -3.37
C GLY A 95 -6.66 -4.52 -3.65
N GLY A 96 -7.13 -4.45 -4.89
CA GLY A 96 -8.20 -5.31 -5.40
C GLY A 96 -9.52 -5.10 -4.65
N ILE A 97 -10.02 -6.13 -3.97
CA ILE A 97 -11.29 -6.06 -3.22
C ILE A 97 -11.10 -5.71 -1.73
N ALA A 98 -9.87 -5.74 -1.22
CA ALA A 98 -9.59 -5.47 0.19
C ALA A 98 -9.37 -3.98 0.46
N ARG A 99 -8.71 -3.23 -0.44
CA ARG A 99 -8.67 -1.74 -0.46
C ARG A 99 -8.51 -1.11 0.92
N SER A 100 -7.54 -1.58 1.68
CA SER A 100 -7.38 -1.17 3.07
C SER A 100 -5.93 -0.94 3.45
N ILE A 101 -5.76 -0.30 4.60
CA ILE A 101 -4.46 -0.15 5.25
C ILE A 101 -4.55 -0.82 6.62
N GLU A 102 -3.62 -1.72 6.86
CA GLU A 102 -3.57 -2.52 8.07
C GLU A 102 -2.22 -2.32 8.76
N LYS A 103 -2.25 -2.41 10.09
CA LYS A 103 -1.06 -2.41 10.93
C LYS A 103 -1.03 -3.71 11.74
N ILE A 104 0.13 -4.34 11.83
CA ILE A 104 0.38 -5.47 12.72
C ILE A 104 1.54 -5.16 13.64
N ASN A 105 1.30 -5.32 14.94
CA ASN A 105 2.39 -5.38 15.91
C ASN A 105 3.12 -6.71 15.71
N VAL A 106 4.35 -6.64 15.22
CA VAL A 106 5.14 -7.82 14.83
C VAL A 106 5.55 -8.70 16.00
N THR A 107 5.52 -8.16 17.23
CA THR A 107 5.87 -8.89 18.46
C THR A 107 4.67 -9.66 19.01
N THR A 108 3.48 -9.04 19.02
CA THR A 108 2.28 -9.64 19.60
C THR A 108 1.38 -10.33 18.58
N GLY A 109 1.55 -10.02 17.29
CA GLY A 109 0.65 -10.45 16.22
C GLY A 109 -0.69 -9.71 16.21
N ALA A 110 -0.85 -8.64 16.99
CA ALA A 110 -2.10 -7.89 17.09
C ALA A 110 -2.30 -6.99 15.87
N PHE A 111 -3.50 -7.06 15.28
CA PHE A 111 -3.91 -6.22 14.16
C PHE A 111 -4.59 -4.93 14.63
N THR A 112 -4.36 -3.88 13.85
CA THR A 112 -5.13 -2.63 13.92
C THR A 112 -5.56 -2.27 12.50
N HIS A 113 -6.86 -2.16 12.29
CA HIS A 113 -7.41 -1.65 11.05
C HIS A 113 -7.28 -0.14 11.01
N ILE A 114 -6.54 0.38 10.03
CA ILE A 114 -6.25 1.81 9.94
C ILE A 114 -7.32 2.53 9.13
N ALA A 115 -7.62 2.07 7.92
CA ALA A 115 -8.63 2.68 7.04
C ALA A 115 -9.04 1.76 5.89
N GLY A 116 -10.20 2.07 5.31
CA GLY A 116 -10.78 1.34 4.17
C GLY A 116 -11.93 0.43 4.58
N LYS A 117 -12.59 -0.18 3.60
CA LYS A 117 -13.68 -1.13 3.85
C LYS A 117 -13.45 -2.41 3.06
N PRO A 118 -12.67 -3.36 3.61
CA PRO A 118 -12.39 -4.62 2.96
C PRO A 118 -13.65 -5.35 2.51
N TYR A 119 -13.60 -5.89 1.30
CA TYR A 119 -14.62 -6.78 0.74
C TYR A 119 -16.00 -6.13 0.56
N LYS A 120 -16.12 -4.82 0.71
CA LYS A 120 -17.33 -4.08 0.32
C LYS A 120 -17.48 -4.18 -1.20
N ARG A 121 -18.40 -5.05 -1.63
CA ARG A 121 -18.61 -5.39 -3.04
C ARG A 121 -19.42 -4.30 -3.71
N GLU A 122 -18.72 -3.35 -4.31
CA GLU A 122 -19.36 -2.34 -5.14
C GLU A 122 -18.78 -2.42 -6.55
N TRP A 123 -19.67 -2.61 -7.54
CA TRP A 123 -19.36 -2.45 -8.97
C TRP A 123 -18.90 -1.04 -9.29
N CYS A 124 -19.14 -0.13 -8.36
CA CYS A 124 -18.75 1.24 -8.38
C CYS A 124 -17.96 1.60 -7.10
N PRO A 125 -16.62 1.60 -7.11
CA PRO A 125 -15.87 1.97 -5.92
C PRO A 125 -16.18 3.42 -5.56
N VAL A 126 -16.82 3.62 -4.40
CA VAL A 126 -17.07 4.96 -3.86
C VAL A 126 -15.81 5.40 -3.12
N TYR A 127 -15.17 6.45 -3.61
CA TYR A 127 -14.04 7.03 -2.92
C TYR A 127 -14.52 8.00 -1.82
N ILE A 128 -14.31 7.64 -0.55
CA ILE A 128 -14.73 8.44 0.61
C ILE A 128 -13.51 8.78 1.46
N THR A 129 -13.29 10.07 1.71
CA THR A 129 -12.22 10.60 2.59
C THR A 129 -12.80 11.13 3.90
N GLY A 130 -11.92 11.63 4.78
CA GLY A 130 -12.29 12.09 6.11
C GLY A 130 -11.97 11.04 7.15
N ASP A 131 -12.85 10.86 8.15
CA ASP A 131 -12.62 9.95 9.27
C ASP A 131 -12.27 8.54 8.78
N THR A 132 -11.18 7.95 9.30
CA THR A 132 -10.73 6.62 8.87
C THR A 132 -11.77 5.53 9.10
N SER A 133 -12.65 5.69 10.09
CA SER A 133 -13.78 4.78 10.36
C SER A 133 -14.85 4.76 9.27
N LYS A 134 -14.87 5.78 8.40
CA LYS A 134 -15.85 5.92 7.31
C LYS A 134 -15.21 5.82 5.94
N ALA A 135 -13.90 6.06 5.85
CA ALA A 135 -13.17 6.16 4.60
C ALA A 135 -13.26 4.87 3.78
N GLU A 136 -13.37 5.06 2.46
CA GLU A 136 -13.40 4.00 1.46
C GLU A 136 -12.30 4.31 0.44
N LEU A 137 -11.25 3.49 0.46
CA LEU A 137 -10.06 3.72 -0.35
C LEU A 137 -10.29 3.19 -1.76
N PHE A 138 -9.61 3.77 -2.75
CA PHE A 138 -9.83 3.42 -4.15
C PHE A 138 -8.91 2.29 -4.61
N ASP A 139 -7.60 2.55 -4.59
CA ASP A 139 -6.57 1.56 -4.95
C ASP A 139 -5.27 1.89 -4.21
N PRO A 140 -5.20 1.68 -2.89
CA PRO A 140 -4.02 2.01 -2.11
C PRO A 140 -2.84 1.13 -2.56
N GLY A 141 -1.81 1.77 -3.08
CA GLY A 141 -0.58 1.19 -3.61
C GLY A 141 0.56 1.25 -2.59
N TYR A 142 1.70 1.80 -3.00
CA TYR A 142 2.88 1.86 -2.14
C TYR A 142 2.66 2.79 -0.95
N ILE A 143 3.25 2.46 0.19
CA ILE A 143 3.02 3.10 1.48
C ILE A 143 4.35 3.39 2.16
N ILE A 144 4.43 4.55 2.83
CA ILE A 144 5.55 4.96 3.67
C ILE A 144 5.00 5.61 4.95
N VAL A 145 5.79 5.58 6.02
CA VAL A 145 5.48 6.27 7.28
C VAL A 145 6.60 7.25 7.57
N ASN A 146 6.27 8.48 7.95
CA ASN A 146 7.29 9.44 8.38
C ASN A 146 7.58 9.32 9.90
N ASN A 147 8.60 10.03 10.38
CA ASN A 147 8.99 9.98 11.80
C ASN A 147 7.93 10.51 12.79
N LYS A 148 6.84 11.10 12.29
CA LYS A 148 5.70 11.54 13.11
C LYS A 148 4.58 10.49 13.16
N GLY A 149 4.77 9.32 12.55
CA GLY A 149 3.76 8.27 12.43
C GLY A 149 2.69 8.58 11.37
N GLU A 150 2.89 9.58 10.53
CA GLU A 150 1.94 9.90 9.46
C GLU A 150 2.15 8.97 8.27
N ILE A 151 1.05 8.37 7.82
CA ILE A 151 1.07 7.39 6.73
C ILE A 151 0.86 8.13 5.43
N TYR A 152 1.69 7.88 4.43
CA TYR A 152 1.50 8.34 3.06
C TYR A 152 1.40 7.13 2.16
N TYR A 153 0.49 7.17 1.18
CA TYR A 153 0.38 6.13 0.20
C TYR A 153 0.04 6.70 -1.18
N SER A 154 0.50 6.01 -2.22
CA SER A 154 0.03 6.26 -3.57
C SER A 154 -1.35 5.63 -3.71
N ASP A 155 -2.33 6.36 -4.22
CA ASP A 155 -3.61 5.80 -4.60
C ASP A 155 -3.66 5.74 -6.14
N ASN A 156 -3.40 4.55 -6.66
CA ASN A 156 -2.94 4.35 -8.03
C ASN A 156 -4.04 4.71 -9.05
N ARG A 157 -5.29 4.27 -8.80
CA ARG A 157 -6.44 4.52 -9.68
C ARG A 157 -7.10 5.87 -9.46
N SER A 158 -6.96 6.47 -8.28
CA SER A 158 -7.36 7.87 -8.10
C SER A 158 -6.33 8.85 -8.69
N HIS A 159 -5.12 8.37 -8.99
CA HIS A 159 -3.98 9.18 -9.44
C HIS A 159 -3.59 10.27 -8.43
N ARG A 160 -3.64 9.92 -7.15
CA ARG A 160 -3.37 10.86 -6.05
C ARG A 160 -2.32 10.29 -5.11
N ILE A 161 -1.66 11.20 -4.39
CA ILE A 161 -0.95 10.85 -3.17
C ILE A 161 -1.85 11.24 -2.00
N THR A 162 -2.03 10.28 -1.10
CA THR A 162 -2.94 10.40 0.03
C THR A 162 -2.19 10.19 1.33
N LYS A 163 -2.64 10.86 2.38
CA LYS A 163 -2.07 10.84 3.71
C LYS A 163 -3.13 10.42 4.73
N ILE A 164 -2.73 9.63 5.72
CA ILE A 164 -3.50 9.40 6.94
C ILE A 164 -2.78 10.05 8.12
N THR A 165 -3.47 10.97 8.79
CA THR A 165 -2.97 11.65 9.98
C THR A 165 -4.14 12.03 10.86
N ALA A 166 -3.96 11.95 12.19
CA ALA A 166 -4.99 12.28 13.18
C ALA A 166 -6.37 11.63 12.89
N GLY A 167 -6.37 10.34 12.50
CA GLY A 167 -7.60 9.59 12.21
C GLY A 167 -8.34 10.04 10.94
N LYS A 168 -7.69 10.77 10.03
CA LYS A 168 -8.29 11.25 8.79
C LYS A 168 -7.50 10.84 7.55
N VAL A 169 -8.21 10.42 6.51
CA VAL A 169 -7.70 10.24 5.14
C VAL A 169 -7.85 11.56 4.38
N ILE A 170 -6.74 12.12 3.90
CA ILE A 170 -6.69 13.39 3.16
C ILE A 170 -5.77 13.30 1.94
N HIS A 171 -6.10 14.01 0.87
CA HIS A 171 -5.20 14.13 -0.28
C HIS A 171 -4.13 15.18 -0.04
N VAL A 172 -2.92 14.86 -0.47
CA VAL A 172 -1.81 15.80 -0.40
C VAL A 172 -1.33 16.22 -1.78
N ALA A 173 -1.57 15.41 -2.82
CA ALA A 173 -1.27 15.78 -4.20
C ALA A 173 -2.16 15.02 -5.21
N GLY A 174 -2.38 15.63 -6.38
CA GLY A 174 -3.18 15.06 -7.46
C GLY A 174 -4.62 15.60 -7.44
N ASN A 175 -5.11 16.11 -8.57
CA ASN A 175 -6.46 16.68 -8.70
C ASN A 175 -7.29 16.03 -9.81
N ASN A 176 -7.10 14.73 -9.99
CA ASN A 176 -7.73 13.95 -11.04
C ASN A 176 -9.22 13.77 -10.74
N ILE A 177 -10.10 13.93 -11.72
CA ILE A 177 -11.55 13.80 -11.54
C ILE A 177 -11.89 12.33 -11.32
N ILE A 178 -12.51 12.00 -10.19
CA ILE A 178 -13.01 10.66 -9.89
C ILE A 178 -14.43 10.58 -10.46
N ASP A 179 -14.61 9.76 -11.51
CA ASP A 179 -15.94 9.44 -12.04
C ASP A 179 -16.54 8.29 -11.20
N PRO A 180 -17.61 8.53 -10.42
CA PRO A 180 -18.30 7.51 -9.65
C PRO A 180 -19.24 6.67 -10.54
N CYS A 181 -18.70 6.14 -11.65
CA CYS A 181 -19.24 5.01 -12.43
C CYS A 181 -20.13 5.31 -13.63
N GLY A 182 -19.81 6.37 -14.39
CA GLY A 182 -20.43 6.64 -15.69
C GLY A 182 -19.72 6.08 -16.92
N GLN A 183 -18.39 5.95 -16.93
CA GLN A 183 -17.63 5.73 -18.19
C GLN A 183 -16.57 4.61 -18.17
N ASN A 184 -16.14 4.13 -17.01
CA ASN A 184 -15.07 3.12 -16.92
C ASN A 184 -15.49 1.93 -16.06
N ILE A 185 -15.75 0.78 -16.70
CA ILE A 185 -15.95 -0.50 -16.01
C ILE A 185 -14.67 -0.79 -15.21
N GLY A 186 -14.72 -0.59 -13.89
CA GLY A 186 -13.58 -0.78 -12.98
C GLY A 186 -13.19 0.42 -12.12
N GLY A 187 -13.80 1.59 -12.34
CA GLY A 187 -13.58 2.81 -11.55
C GLY A 187 -12.14 3.30 -11.64
N ARG A 188 -11.90 4.37 -12.40
CA ARG A 188 -10.60 5.03 -12.46
C ARG A 188 -10.81 6.53 -12.63
N ALA A 189 -10.02 7.34 -11.94
CA ALA A 189 -9.99 8.78 -12.17
C ALA A 189 -9.39 9.12 -13.54
N GLN A 190 -9.67 10.31 -14.06
CA GLN A 190 -9.00 10.80 -15.26
C GLN A 190 -7.52 11.04 -14.98
N GLU A 191 -6.59 10.35 -15.64
CA GLU A 191 -5.14 10.56 -15.51
C GLU A 191 -4.66 11.89 -16.11
N GLY A 192 -3.41 12.30 -15.82
CA GLY A 192 -2.80 13.45 -16.49
C GLY A 192 -1.35 13.70 -16.09
N HIS A 193 -0.75 14.73 -16.67
CA HIS A 193 0.61 15.17 -16.38
C HIS A 193 0.66 16.69 -16.27
N LYS A 194 0.78 17.20 -15.04
CA LYS A 194 0.84 18.65 -14.78
C LYS A 194 1.61 18.96 -13.52
N ASP A 195 2.60 19.84 -13.62
CA ASP A 195 3.35 20.43 -12.50
C ASP A 195 2.59 21.61 -11.87
N GLY A 196 3.03 22.06 -10.70
CA GLY A 196 2.44 23.19 -9.98
C GLY A 196 2.11 22.88 -8.53
N LYS A 197 1.14 23.58 -7.93
CA LYS A 197 0.71 23.30 -6.55
C LYS A 197 0.19 21.87 -6.44
N ALA A 198 0.49 21.17 -5.35
CA ALA A 198 0.24 19.74 -5.20
C ALA A 198 -1.23 19.34 -5.45
N LEU A 199 -2.19 20.12 -4.93
CA LEU A 199 -3.62 19.92 -5.15
C LEU A 199 -4.14 20.38 -6.51
N THR A 200 -3.26 20.79 -7.43
CA THR A 200 -3.57 21.11 -8.83
C THR A 200 -2.73 20.33 -9.83
N ALA A 201 -1.68 19.67 -9.32
CA ALA A 201 -0.84 18.79 -10.11
C ALA A 201 -1.63 17.55 -10.54
N LEU A 202 -1.21 16.95 -11.64
CA LEU A 202 -1.80 15.73 -12.17
C LEU A 202 -0.72 14.65 -12.31
N PHE A 203 -1.12 13.43 -11.97
CA PHE A 203 -0.33 12.21 -12.09
C PHE A 203 -1.07 11.18 -12.96
N SER A 204 -0.34 10.16 -13.38
CA SER A 204 -0.83 8.97 -14.05
C SER A 204 -0.23 7.73 -13.38
N PHE A 205 -1.08 7.04 -12.62
CA PHE A 205 -0.76 5.79 -11.92
C PHE A 205 0.50 5.86 -11.03
N PRO A 206 0.57 6.79 -10.05
CA PRO A 206 1.75 6.87 -9.19
C PRO A 206 1.93 5.56 -8.41
N ARG A 207 3.11 4.91 -8.49
CA ARG A 207 3.32 3.59 -7.87
C ARG A 207 4.33 3.54 -6.74
N GLY A 208 5.26 4.47 -6.67
CA GLY A 208 6.33 4.47 -5.67
C GLY A 208 6.46 5.86 -5.06
N ILE A 209 6.69 5.93 -3.75
CA ILE A 209 6.89 7.20 -3.05
C ILE A 209 8.00 7.07 -2.01
N SER A 210 8.77 8.15 -1.81
CA SER A 210 9.80 8.19 -0.77
C SER A 210 10.12 9.62 -0.36
N PHE A 211 10.44 9.84 0.92
CA PHE A 211 10.88 11.14 1.41
C PHE A 211 12.40 11.29 1.31
N ASP A 212 12.87 12.49 0.97
CA ASP A 212 14.25 12.87 1.29
C ASP A 212 14.37 13.41 2.73
N SER A 213 15.61 13.59 3.19
CA SER A 213 15.91 14.13 4.53
C SER A 213 15.43 15.56 4.77
N LYS A 214 15.03 16.28 3.71
CA LYS A 214 14.46 17.64 3.79
C LYS A 214 12.93 17.62 3.79
N GLY A 215 12.31 16.43 3.78
CA GLY A 215 10.86 16.26 3.78
C GLY A 215 10.21 16.49 2.42
N ASN A 216 10.96 16.50 1.32
CA ASN A 216 10.38 16.47 -0.02
C ASN A 216 9.97 15.04 -0.36
N LEU A 217 8.81 14.88 -1.00
CA LEU A 217 8.31 13.59 -1.45
C LEU A 217 8.66 13.37 -2.92
N TYR A 218 9.35 12.28 -3.22
CA TYR A 218 9.58 11.80 -4.58
C TYR A 218 8.50 10.79 -4.92
N ILE A 219 7.99 10.87 -6.14
CA ILE A 219 6.86 10.09 -6.63
C ILE A 219 7.26 9.49 -7.98
N ALA A 220 7.21 8.17 -8.10
CA ALA A 220 7.30 7.48 -9.38
C ALA A 220 5.93 7.58 -10.07
N ASP A 221 5.83 8.49 -11.04
CA ASP A 221 4.63 8.77 -11.82
C ASP A 221 4.63 7.86 -13.05
N ASP A 222 4.32 6.59 -12.77
CA ASP A 222 4.76 5.44 -13.54
C ASP A 222 4.23 5.44 -14.98
N TRP A 223 2.97 5.82 -15.21
CA TRP A 223 2.42 5.84 -16.57
C TRP A 223 2.82 7.09 -17.35
N ASN A 224 3.29 8.13 -16.66
CA ASN A 224 3.95 9.27 -17.30
C ASN A 224 5.46 9.02 -17.51
N ASN A 225 5.98 7.86 -17.11
CA ASN A 225 7.39 7.47 -17.23
C ASN A 225 8.37 8.49 -16.64
N CYS A 226 8.02 9.13 -15.52
CA CYS A 226 8.85 10.15 -14.91
C CYS A 226 8.87 10.08 -13.38
N VAL A 227 9.86 10.75 -12.78
CA VAL A 227 9.91 10.99 -11.34
C VAL A 227 9.47 12.41 -11.07
N ARG A 228 8.51 12.57 -10.16
CA ARG A 228 8.00 13.86 -9.70
C ARG A 228 8.54 14.13 -8.30
N LYS A 229 8.79 15.40 -7.99
CA LYS A 229 9.18 15.87 -6.65
C LYS A 229 8.12 16.82 -6.14
N MET A 230 7.54 16.54 -4.99
CA MET A 230 6.73 17.47 -4.21
C MET A 230 7.57 18.05 -3.09
N THR A 231 7.77 19.37 -3.08
CA THR A 231 8.48 20.05 -1.99
C THR A 231 7.65 20.09 -0.71
N ALA A 232 8.29 20.34 0.44
CA ALA A 232 7.59 20.56 1.71
C ALA A 232 6.59 21.75 1.64
N ALA A 233 6.78 22.69 0.72
CA ALA A 233 5.86 23.80 0.44
C ALA A 233 4.68 23.40 -0.47
N GLY A 234 4.58 22.11 -0.87
CA GLY A 234 3.50 21.61 -1.70
C GLY A 234 3.60 22.00 -3.18
N ILE A 235 4.82 22.14 -3.72
CA ILE A 235 5.04 22.37 -5.15
C ILE A 235 5.55 21.09 -5.79
N VAL A 236 4.83 20.61 -6.81
CA VAL A 236 5.18 19.45 -7.63
C VAL A 236 5.92 19.90 -8.89
N SER A 237 7.07 19.30 -9.14
CA SER A 237 7.89 19.49 -10.35
C SER A 237 8.36 18.15 -10.90
N THR A 238 8.54 18.06 -12.22
CA THR A 238 9.14 16.91 -12.87
C THR A 238 10.67 16.95 -12.75
N ILE A 239 11.28 15.82 -12.40
CA ILE A 239 12.74 15.68 -12.38
C ILE A 239 13.18 15.28 -13.78
N ASN A 240 13.88 16.17 -14.46
CA ASN A 240 14.46 15.87 -15.75
C ASN A 240 15.72 15.01 -15.55
N THR A 241 15.75 13.84 -16.17
CA THR A 241 16.99 13.08 -16.33
C THR A 241 17.73 13.59 -17.57
N PRO A 242 19.07 13.62 -17.58
CA PRO A 242 19.82 13.79 -18.80
C PRO A 242 19.46 12.66 -19.77
N VAL A 243 19.27 12.98 -21.06
CA VAL A 243 19.04 11.96 -22.08
C VAL A 243 20.29 11.11 -22.21
N PHE A 244 20.20 9.84 -21.82
CA PHE A 244 21.24 8.85 -22.12
C PHE A 244 21.06 8.41 -23.58
N ASN A 245 21.85 9.01 -24.48
CA ASN A 245 21.97 8.50 -25.84
C ASN A 245 22.77 7.19 -25.80
N TYR A 246 22.07 6.06 -25.85
CA TYR A 246 22.70 4.79 -26.21
C TYR A 246 23.11 4.90 -27.68
N LYS A 247 24.42 4.95 -27.94
CA LYS A 247 24.99 4.74 -29.27
C LYS A 247 25.09 3.26 -29.57
#